data_AF-A0A1Q4BFS3-F1
#
_entry.id   AF-A0A1Q4BFS3-F1
#
_cell.length_a   1.000
_cell.length_b   1.000
_cell.length_c   1.000
_cell.angle_alpha   90.00
_cell.angle_beta   90.00
_cell.angle_gamma   90.00
#
_symmetry.space_group_name_H-M   'P 1'
#
loop_
_entity.id
_entity.type
_entity.pdbx_description
1 polymer ?
#
loop_
_entity_poly.entity_id
_entity_poly.type
_entity_poly.pdbx_seq_one_letter_code
_entity_poly.pdbx_strand_id
1 'polypeptide(L)'
;MLWGAGLLLLSGALPAQAQDAKGVWLRDNGKSRVRISDCGGALCGTIAWLADSSGPSKVGQRVFYGMKPSGAGKWSGSAFNPEDGKTYNGTMSLSGSTLTTSGCVLGGLICRSVSWSRVN
;
A
#
# COMPACT_ATOMS: atom_id res chain seq x y z
N MET A 1 -12.81 -7.48 -60.27
CA MET A 1 -13.24 -8.34 -59.14
C MET A 1 -11.99 -8.65 -58.33
N LEU A 2 -11.75 -8.01 -57.17
CA LEU A 2 -12.01 -8.49 -55.79
C LEU A 2 -11.32 -9.87 -55.58
N TRP A 3 -10.58 -10.18 -54.52
CA TRP A 3 -10.93 -10.16 -53.10
C TRP A 3 -9.66 -10.01 -52.24
N GLY A 4 -9.71 -9.15 -51.22
CA GLY A 4 -8.60 -8.85 -50.32
C GLY A 4 -8.38 -9.92 -49.25
N ALA A 5 -7.12 -10.17 -48.89
CA ALA A 5 -6.74 -10.97 -47.74
C ALA A 5 -6.57 -10.04 -46.52
N GLY A 6 -7.51 -10.12 -45.58
CA GLY A 6 -7.52 -9.32 -44.36
C GLY A 6 -6.40 -9.73 -43.41
N LEU A 7 -5.59 -8.74 -43.01
CA LEU A 7 -4.55 -8.89 -41.99
C LEU A 7 -5.24 -8.89 -40.60
N LEU A 8 -5.34 -10.07 -39.99
CA LEU A 8 -5.81 -10.24 -38.60
C LEU A 8 -4.74 -9.72 -37.64
N LEU A 9 -4.96 -8.53 -37.08
CA LEU A 9 -4.16 -7.98 -35.97
C LEU A 9 -4.57 -8.70 -34.67
N LEU A 10 -3.70 -9.58 -34.16
CA LEU A 10 -3.82 -10.13 -32.81
C LEU A 10 -3.48 -9.04 -31.79
N SER A 11 -4.49 -8.43 -31.20
CA SER A 11 -4.36 -7.56 -30.03
C SER A 11 -3.94 -8.38 -28.80
N GLY A 12 -2.63 -8.51 -28.57
CA GLY A 12 -2.11 -9.05 -27.31
C GLY A 12 -2.37 -8.07 -26.16
N ALA A 13 -3.29 -8.42 -25.27
CA ALA A 13 -3.43 -7.72 -23.99
C ALA A 13 -2.18 -7.98 -23.14
N LEU A 14 -1.31 -6.98 -23.00
CA LEU A 14 -0.22 -7.04 -22.04
C LEU A 14 -0.82 -7.20 -20.63
N PRO A 15 -0.30 -8.10 -19.78
CA PRO A 15 -0.71 -8.10 -18.40
C PRO A 15 -0.30 -6.75 -17.83
N ALA A 16 -1.27 -5.97 -17.36
CA ALA A 16 -0.97 -4.84 -16.50
C ALA A 16 -0.19 -5.42 -15.32
N GLN A 17 1.11 -5.13 -15.25
CA GLN A 17 1.91 -5.52 -14.10
C GLN A 17 1.35 -4.76 -12.89
N ALA A 18 0.45 -5.42 -12.16
CA ALA A 18 -0.04 -4.92 -10.90
C ALA A 18 1.19 -4.75 -10.02
N GLN A 19 1.59 -3.50 -9.74
CA GLN A 19 2.72 -3.26 -8.85
C GLN A 19 2.35 -3.84 -7.49
N ASP A 20 3.08 -4.88 -7.07
CA ASP A 20 2.68 -5.65 -5.91
C ASP A 20 3.18 -4.97 -4.62
N ALA A 21 2.28 -4.25 -3.96
CA ALA A 21 2.54 -3.65 -2.65
C ALA A 21 2.62 -4.70 -1.51
N LYS A 22 2.29 -5.98 -1.78
CA LYS A 22 2.40 -7.04 -0.77
C LYS A 22 3.85 -7.32 -0.42
N GLY A 23 4.07 -7.74 0.82
CA GLY A 23 5.41 -8.01 1.36
C GLY A 23 5.63 -7.35 2.72
N VAL A 24 6.86 -7.45 3.22
CA VAL A 24 7.26 -6.82 4.48
C VAL A 24 8.03 -5.53 4.17
N TRP A 25 7.68 -4.48 4.88
CA TRP A 25 8.17 -3.12 4.63
C TRP A 25 8.74 -2.52 5.92
N LEU A 26 9.97 -2.00 5.86
CA LEU A 26 10.63 -1.29 6.93
C LEU A 26 10.30 0.20 6.85
N ARG A 27 9.86 0.78 7.97
CA ARG A 27 9.62 2.21 8.07
C ARG A 27 10.92 3.00 7.90
N ASP A 28 10.87 4.18 7.30
CA ASP A 28 12.01 5.10 7.11
C ASP A 28 12.87 5.34 8.36
N ASN A 29 12.28 5.38 9.55
CA ASN A 29 12.98 5.55 10.82
C ASN A 29 13.60 4.26 11.39
N GLY A 30 13.45 3.12 10.72
CA GLY A 30 13.99 1.82 11.12
C GLY A 30 13.30 1.15 12.32
N LYS A 31 12.22 1.74 12.89
CA LYS A 31 11.66 1.29 14.18
C LYS A 31 10.55 0.26 14.07
N SER A 32 9.97 0.05 12.90
CA SER A 32 8.90 -0.92 12.70
C SER A 32 8.91 -1.53 11.31
N ARG A 33 8.42 -2.76 11.23
CA ARG A 33 8.11 -3.44 9.96
C ARG A 33 6.63 -3.76 9.89
N VAL A 34 6.04 -3.55 8.71
CA VAL A 34 4.63 -3.88 8.45
C VAL A 34 4.57 -4.89 7.31
N ARG A 35 3.79 -5.95 7.50
CA ARG A 35 3.42 -6.89 6.43
C ARG A 35 2.14 -6.41 5.75
N ILE A 36 2.23 -6.14 4.46
CA ILE A 36 1.09 -5.87 3.58
C ILE A 36 0.64 -7.18 2.93
N SER A 37 -0.65 -7.47 3.01
CA SER A 37 -1.27 -8.67 2.42
C SER A 37 -2.70 -8.41 1.96
N ASP A 38 -3.22 -9.31 1.12
CA ASP A 38 -4.62 -9.31 0.71
C ASP A 38 -5.57 -9.49 1.92
N CYS A 39 -6.69 -8.78 1.91
CA CYS A 39 -7.77 -8.87 2.88
C CYS A 39 -9.13 -8.53 2.23
N GLY A 40 -9.86 -9.55 1.77
CA GLY A 40 -11.21 -9.36 1.23
C GLY A 40 -11.29 -8.43 0.01
N GLY A 41 -10.37 -8.59 -0.95
CA GLY A 41 -10.33 -7.77 -2.17
C GLY A 41 -9.69 -6.38 -2.01
N ALA A 42 -9.09 -6.10 -0.86
CA ALA A 42 -8.28 -4.92 -0.60
C ALA A 42 -6.91 -5.34 -0.02
N LEU A 43 -6.02 -4.39 0.19
CA LEU A 43 -4.79 -4.60 0.97
C LEU A 43 -4.98 -4.18 2.43
N CYS A 44 -4.38 -4.94 3.33
CA CYS A 44 -4.28 -4.62 4.76
C CYS A 44 -2.83 -4.72 5.21
N GLY A 45 -2.52 -4.07 6.32
CA GLY A 45 -1.18 -4.05 6.90
C GLY A 45 -1.18 -4.40 8.37
N THR A 46 -0.29 -5.31 8.78
CA THR A 46 -0.10 -5.73 10.17
C THR A 46 1.33 -5.50 10.62
N ILE A 47 1.54 -5.10 11.87
CA ILE A 47 2.88 -4.94 12.44
C ILE A 47 3.55 -6.32 12.50
N ALA A 48 4.63 -6.50 11.76
CA ALA A 48 5.38 -7.74 11.69
C ALA A 48 6.56 -7.77 12.67
N TRP A 49 7.10 -6.60 13.02
CA TRP A 49 8.22 -6.45 13.95
C TRP A 49 8.31 -5.01 14.47
N LEU A 50 8.83 -4.86 15.68
CA LEU A 50 9.12 -3.57 16.33
C LEU A 50 10.54 -3.61 16.89
N ALA A 51 11.27 -2.50 16.74
CA ALA A 51 12.59 -2.34 17.37
C ALA A 51 12.46 -2.21 18.90
N ASP A 52 11.38 -1.60 19.36
CA ASP A 52 11.02 -1.44 20.76
C ASP A 52 9.53 -1.78 20.95
N SER A 53 9.25 -2.68 21.89
CA SER A 53 7.90 -3.19 22.17
C SER A 53 7.27 -2.60 23.43
N SER A 54 7.98 -1.70 24.14
CA SER A 54 7.49 -1.03 25.35
C SER A 54 6.40 0.01 25.06
N GLY A 55 6.39 0.57 23.86
CA GLY A 55 5.42 1.58 23.41
C GLY A 55 4.01 1.03 23.17
N PRO A 56 3.07 1.88 22.68
CA PRO A 56 1.67 1.48 22.51
C PRO A 56 1.46 0.45 21.39
N SER A 57 2.31 0.46 20.36
CA SER A 57 2.27 -0.49 19.24
C SER A 57 2.49 -1.95 19.68
N LYS A 58 1.80 -2.90 19.05
CA LYS A 58 1.97 -4.35 19.30
C LYS A 58 2.17 -5.13 18.01
N VAL A 59 3.06 -6.13 18.03
CA VAL A 59 3.21 -7.07 16.91
C VAL A 59 1.88 -7.80 16.68
N GLY A 60 1.51 -8.01 15.42
CA GLY A 60 0.21 -8.57 15.01
C GLY A 60 -0.92 -7.54 14.91
N GLN A 61 -0.74 -6.33 15.46
CA GLN A 61 -1.74 -5.28 15.37
C GLN A 61 -1.93 -4.80 13.92
N ARG A 62 -3.18 -4.63 13.49
CA ARG A 62 -3.50 -4.11 12.17
C ARG A 62 -3.42 -2.59 12.16
N VAL A 63 -2.64 -2.05 11.23
CA VAL A 63 -2.35 -0.61 11.08
C VAL A 63 -2.82 -0.04 9.74
N PHE A 64 -3.04 -0.88 8.72
CA PHE A 64 -3.68 -0.45 7.47
C PHE A 64 -4.91 -1.31 7.19
N TYR A 65 -5.99 -0.67 6.77
CA TYR A 65 -7.32 -1.25 6.59
C TYR A 65 -7.88 -0.89 5.22
N GLY A 66 -8.32 -1.90 4.48
CA GLY A 66 -9.15 -1.72 3.30
C GLY A 66 -8.54 -0.82 2.22
N MET A 67 -7.22 -0.91 2.01
CA MET A 67 -6.51 -0.16 0.97
C MET A 67 -6.94 -0.70 -0.40
N LYS A 68 -7.92 -0.05 -1.01
CA LYS A 68 -8.50 -0.41 -2.31
C LYS A 68 -7.78 0.33 -3.44
N PRO A 69 -7.59 -0.29 -4.61
CA PRO A 69 -6.99 0.38 -5.76
C PRO A 69 -7.71 1.69 -6.09
N SER A 70 -6.95 2.77 -6.26
CA SER A 70 -7.44 4.11 -6.63
C SER A 70 -6.69 4.70 -7.84
N GLY A 71 -5.80 3.93 -8.44
CA GLY A 71 -5.03 4.27 -9.64
C GLY A 71 -3.85 3.32 -9.81
N ALA A 72 -3.08 3.48 -10.89
CA ALA A 72 -1.86 2.70 -11.10
C ALA A 72 -0.90 2.92 -9.91
N GLY A 73 -0.56 1.82 -9.22
CA GLY A 73 0.33 1.83 -8.06
C GLY A 73 -0.20 2.64 -6.88
N LYS A 74 -1.51 2.90 -6.79
CA LYS A 74 -2.14 3.73 -5.75
C LYS A 74 -3.32 3.02 -5.13
N TRP A 75 -3.46 3.19 -3.81
CA TRP A 75 -4.58 2.69 -3.02
C TRP A 75 -5.07 3.74 -2.04
N SER A 76 -6.34 3.67 -1.70
CA SER A 76 -6.97 4.50 -0.67
C SER A 76 -7.69 3.62 0.35
N GLY A 77 -7.61 3.98 1.62
CA GLY A 77 -8.20 3.23 2.71
C GLY A 77 -8.02 3.99 4.02
N SER A 78 -7.73 3.27 5.09
CA SER A 78 -7.53 3.87 6.42
C SER A 78 -6.28 3.33 7.12
N ALA A 79 -5.69 4.16 7.96
CA ALA A 79 -4.53 3.85 8.78
C ALA A 79 -4.84 4.11 10.26
N PHE A 80 -4.54 3.14 11.11
CA PHE A 80 -4.62 3.28 12.57
C PHE A 80 -3.28 3.77 13.11
N ASN A 81 -3.33 4.79 13.98
CA ASN A 81 -2.17 5.31 14.69
C ASN A 81 -2.18 4.81 16.15
N PRO A 82 -1.27 3.90 16.55
CA PRO A 82 -1.21 3.41 17.92
C PRO A 82 -0.90 4.47 18.97
N GLU A 83 -0.27 5.59 18.58
CA GLU A 83 0.13 6.65 19.51
C GLU A 83 -1.07 7.44 20.06
N ASP A 84 -2.13 7.61 19.27
CA ASP A 84 -3.34 8.35 19.66
C ASP A 84 -4.61 7.50 19.69
N GLY A 85 -4.51 6.22 19.28
CA GLY A 85 -5.63 5.28 19.25
C GLY A 85 -6.68 5.57 18.18
N LYS A 86 -6.38 6.43 17.20
CA LYS A 86 -7.34 6.85 16.17
C LYS A 86 -7.04 6.24 14.81
N THR A 87 -8.10 6.14 14.00
CA THR A 87 -8.03 5.71 12.61
C THR A 87 -8.29 6.89 11.69
N TYR A 88 -7.47 7.05 10.68
CA TYR A 88 -7.51 8.16 9.73
C TYR A 88 -7.66 7.64 8.30
N ASN A 89 -8.29 8.43 7.44
CA ASN A 89 -8.21 8.17 6.01
C ASN A 89 -6.76 8.32 5.54
N GLY A 90 -6.34 7.42 4.67
CA GLY A 90 -4.99 7.40 4.16
C GLY A 90 -4.89 6.87 2.74
N THR A 91 -3.78 7.22 2.10
CA THR A 91 -3.39 6.73 0.79
C THR A 91 -2.11 5.92 0.91
N MET A 92 -1.93 5.00 -0.04
CA MET A 92 -0.74 4.20 -0.22
C MET A 92 -0.33 4.31 -1.69
N SER A 93 0.96 4.50 -1.96
CA SER A 93 1.49 4.53 -3.31
C SER A 93 2.79 3.75 -3.40
N LEU A 94 2.96 3.00 -4.48
CA LEU A 94 4.16 2.24 -4.78
C LEU A 94 4.87 2.86 -6.00
N SER A 95 6.12 3.24 -5.81
CA SER A 95 7.01 3.72 -6.88
C SER A 95 8.32 2.96 -6.83
N GLY A 96 8.60 2.15 -7.85
CA GLY A 96 9.73 1.23 -7.86
C GLY A 96 9.70 0.28 -6.65
N SER A 97 10.72 0.37 -5.80
CA SER A 97 10.86 -0.41 -4.56
C SER A 97 10.48 0.35 -3.29
N THR A 98 9.85 1.52 -3.42
CA THR A 98 9.47 2.38 -2.28
C THR A 98 7.95 2.45 -2.16
N LEU A 99 7.44 2.08 -0.98
CA LEU A 99 6.05 2.32 -0.61
C LEU A 99 5.99 3.65 0.16
N THR A 100 4.99 4.48 -0.13
CA THR A 100 4.70 5.69 0.64
C THR A 100 3.27 5.59 1.15
N THR A 101 3.06 5.90 2.41
CA THR A 101 1.73 6.03 3.01
C THR A 101 1.52 7.44 3.50
N SER A 102 0.37 8.05 3.23
CA SER A 102 0.03 9.38 3.72
C SER A 102 -1.30 9.35 4.47
N GLY A 103 -1.37 10.03 5.60
CA GLY A 103 -2.60 10.26 6.35
C GLY A 103 -2.74 11.75 6.66
N CYS A 104 -3.93 12.31 6.47
CA CYS A 104 -4.19 13.72 6.74
C CYS A 104 -5.17 13.88 7.91
N VAL A 105 -4.86 14.80 8.82
CA VAL A 105 -5.74 15.19 9.93
C VAL A 105 -6.39 16.54 9.63
N LEU A 106 -7.61 16.78 10.17
CA LEU A 106 -8.39 18.03 10.07
C LEU A 106 -8.59 18.55 8.64
N GLY A 107 -9.62 18.05 7.93
CA GLY A 107 -10.06 18.62 6.65
C GLY A 107 -9.06 18.49 5.49
N GLY A 108 -7.97 17.72 5.65
CA GLY A 108 -6.95 17.52 4.62
C GLY A 108 -5.77 18.50 4.64
N LEU A 109 -5.70 19.42 5.63
CA LEU A 109 -4.68 20.47 5.67
C LEU A 109 -3.33 20.01 6.24
N ILE A 110 -3.31 18.97 7.09
CA ILE A 110 -2.07 18.47 7.72
C ILE A 110 -1.89 17.01 7.35
N CYS A 111 -1.12 16.76 6.30
CA CYS A 111 -0.78 15.42 5.81
C CYS A 111 0.61 15.00 6.28
N ARG A 112 0.72 13.82 6.89
CA ARG A 112 2.01 13.20 7.20
C ARG A 112 2.23 12.03 6.26
N SER A 113 3.39 12.04 5.62
CA SER A 113 3.84 10.95 4.75
C SER A 113 4.93 10.15 5.44
N VAL A 114 4.91 8.84 5.23
CA VAL A 114 5.90 7.89 5.73
C VAL A 114 6.38 7.08 4.55
N SER A 115 7.69 6.98 4.40
CA SER A 115 8.31 6.13 3.39
C SER A 115 8.67 4.78 3.98
N TRP A 116 8.58 3.76 3.15
CA TRP A 116 8.92 2.40 3.53
C TRP A 116 9.80 1.75 2.48
N SER A 117 10.84 1.06 2.93
CA SER A 117 11.70 0.23 2.09
C SER A 117 11.31 -1.23 2.19
N ARG A 118 11.38 -1.96 1.08
CA ARG A 118 11.07 -3.39 1.07
C ARG A 118 12.13 -4.16 1.86
N VAL A 119 11.68 -5.10 2.70
CA VAL A 119 12.54 -6.08 3.36
C VAL A 119 12.67 -7.29 2.44
N ASN A 120 13.90 -7.63 2.08
CA ASN A 120 14.25 -8.80 1.26
C ASN A 120 14.30 -10.08 2.10
#